data_AF-A0A920RST6-F1
#
_entry.id   AF-A0A920RST6-F1
#
_cell.length_a   1.000
_cell.length_b   1.000
_cell.length_c   1.000
_cell.angle_alpha   90.00
_cell.angle_beta   90.00
_cell.angle_gamma   90.00
#
_symmetry.space_group_name_H-M   'P 1'
#
loop_
_entity.id
_entity.type
_entity.pdbx_description
1 polymer ?
#
loop_
_entity_poly.entity_id
_entity_poly.type
_entity_poly.pdbx_seq_one_letter_code
_entity_poly.pdbx_strand_id
1 'polypeptide(L)' 'MLDWLALEFINSGWDIKHIHRLIVLSSVYRQVSRPAPEVIARSERIDPDNLFLWRQSLAPGSRATP' A
#
# COMPACT_ATOMS: atom_id res chain seq x y z
N MET A 1 7.11 11.62 -6.94
CA MET A 1 7.41 10.25 -7.45
C MET A 1 6.67 10.00 -8.74
N LEU A 2 5.36 10.27 -8.79
CA LEU A 2 4.56 10.11 -10.00
C LEU A 2 5.14 10.90 -11.19
N ASP A 3 5.75 12.06 -10.93
CA ASP A 3 6.36 12.92 -11.95
C ASP A 3 7.54 12.24 -12.66
N TRP A 4 8.41 11.55 -11.91
CA TRP A 4 9.52 10.79 -12.47
C TRP A 4 9.02 9.58 -13.29
N LEU A 5 7.95 8.94 -12.81
CA LEU A 5 7.36 7.77 -13.45
C LEU A 5 6.65 8.15 -14.77
N ALA A 6 6.07 9.34 -14.84
CA ALA A 6 5.48 9.90 -16.06
C ALA A 6 6.56 10.22 -17.12
N LEU A 7 7.69 10.81 -16.70
CA LEU A 7 8.84 11.04 -17.57
C LEU A 7 9.40 9.72 -18.12
N GLU A 8 9.55 8.71 -17.27
CA GLU A 8 10.04 7.39 -17.66
C GLU A 8 9.09 6.68 -18.63
N PHE A 9 7.77 6.89 -18.50
CA PHE A 9 6.78 6.32 -19.41
C PHE A 9 6.88 6.88 -20.83
N ILE A 10 7.14 8.18 -20.93
CA ILE A 10 7.35 8.84 -22.22
C ILE A 10 8.70 8.38 -22.82
N ASN A 11 9.75 8.32 -22.01
CA ASN A 11 11.09 7.91 -22.45
C ASN A 11 11.17 6.45 -22.87
N SER A 12 10.38 5.55 -22.27
CA SER A 12 10.29 4.14 -22.66
C SER A 12 9.47 3.91 -23.93
N GLY A 13 8.94 4.98 -24.56
CA GLY A 13 8.11 4.87 -25.75
C GLY A 13 6.71 4.34 -25.45
N TRP A 14 6.14 4.69 -24.30
CA TRP A 14 4.81 4.25 -23.86
C TRP A 14 4.73 2.76 -23.53
N ASP A 15 5.85 2.13 -23.13
CA ASP A 15 5.87 0.73 -22.71
C ASP A 15 5.17 0.54 -21.34
N ILE A 16 3.95 0.02 -21.39
CA ILE A 16 3.11 -0.28 -20.23
C ILE A 16 3.72 -1.36 -19.34
N LYS A 17 4.40 -2.38 -19.91
CA LYS A 17 4.99 -3.47 -19.12
C LYS A 17 6.17 -2.96 -18.29
N HIS A 18 6.97 -2.07 -18.85
CA HIS A 18 8.08 -1.41 -18.15
C HIS A 18 7.60 -0.62 -16.93
N ILE A 19 6.58 0.23 -17.12
CA ILE A 19 5.99 1.02 -16.03
C ILE A 19 5.34 0.13 -14.97
N HIS A 20 4.60 -0.91 -15.35
CA HIS A 20 4.05 -1.86 -14.37
C HIS A 20 5.16 -2.52 -13.54
N ARG A 21 6.27 -2.94 -14.16
CA ARG A 21 7.41 -3.50 -13.42
C ARG A 21 8.00 -2.47 -12.47
N LEU A 22 8.19 -1.22 -12.89
CA LEU A 22 8.72 -0.16 -12.03
C LEU A 22 7.80 0.14 -10.84
N ILE A 23 6.47 0.21 -11.06
CA ILE A 23 5.50 0.42 -9.98
C ILE A 23 5.59 -0.70 -8.96
N VAL A 24 5.52 -1.96 -9.40
CA VAL A 24 5.53 -3.14 -8.51
C VAL A 24 6.86 -3.28 -7.76
N LEU A 25 7.98 -2.90 -8.40
CA LEU A 25 9.30 -2.95 -7.78
C LEU A 25 9.63 -1.72 -6.92
N SER A 26 8.88 -0.62 -7.07
CA SER A 26 9.12 0.60 -6.31
C SER A 26 8.95 0.35 -4.81
N SER A 27 9.82 0.97 -4.01
CA SER A 27 9.69 0.97 -2.55
C SER A 27 8.38 1.61 -2.09
N VAL A 28 7.77 2.47 -2.91
CA VAL A 28 6.52 3.17 -2.62
C VAL A 28 5.29 2.28 -2.75
N TYR A 29 5.29 1.30 -3.67
CA TYR A 29 4.24 0.27 -3.67
C TYR A 29 4.26 -0.58 -2.38
N ARG A 30 5.44 -0.77 -1.79
CA ARG A 30 5.62 -1.45 -0.50
C ARG A 30 5.56 -0.51 0.71
N GLN A 31 5.27 0.76 0.50
CA GLN A 31 5.23 1.72 1.60
C GLN A 31 3.96 1.47 2.40
N VAL A 32 4.14 0.83 3.55
CA VAL A 32 3.07 0.58 4.52
C VAL A 32 2.53 1.91 5.04
N SER A 33 1.21 2.10 4.96
CA SER A 33 0.55 3.16 5.70
C SER A 33 0.62 2.81 7.19
N ARG A 34 1.48 3.51 7.94
CA ARG A 34 1.58 3.41 9.40
C ARG A 34 0.88 4.63 10.02
N PRO A 35 -0.44 4.55 10.28
CA PRO A 35 -1.15 5.61 10.99
C PRO A 35 -0.63 5.78 12.42
N ALA A 36 -0.85 6.96 13.00
CA ALA A 36 -0.46 7.24 14.37
C ALA A 36 -1.16 6.28 15.37
N PRO A 37 -0.54 5.95 16.51
CA PRO A 37 -1.11 5.00 17.48
C PRO A 37 -2.52 5.37 17.96
N GLU A 38 -2.83 6.66 18.10
CA GLU A 38 -4.15 7.15 18.49
C GLU A 38 -5.23 6.85 17.45
N VAL A 39 -4.87 6.98 16.17
CA VAL A 39 -5.77 6.68 15.04
C VAL A 39 -6.05 5.18 14.99
N ILE A 40 -5.03 4.35 15.21
CA ILE A 40 -5.18 2.89 15.31
C ILE A 40 -6.13 2.54 16.45
N ALA A 41 -5.89 3.06 17.66
CA ALA A 41 -6.70 2.76 18.83
C ALA A 41 -8.17 3.21 18.68
N ARG A 42 -8.42 4.32 17.97
CA ARG A 42 -9.77 4.77 17.64
C ARG A 42 -10.43 3.86 16.61
N SER A 43 -9.72 3.54 15.52
CA SER A 43 -10.25 2.71 14.44
C SER A 43 -10.49 1.26 14.89
N GLU A 44 -9.65 0.69 15.76
CA GLU A 44 -9.86 -0.65 16.33
C GLU A 44 -11.06 -0.72 17.28
N ARG A 45 -11.45 0.38 17.93
CA ARG A 45 -12.70 0.44 18.71
C ARG A 45 -13.95 0.47 17.84
N ILE A 46 -13.86 1.10 16.66
CA ILE A 46 -15.00 1.31 15.75
C ILE A 46 -15.16 0.11 14.82
N ASP A 47 -14.05 -0.43 14.33
CA ASP A 47 -13.98 -1.50 13.33
C ASP A 47 -12.79 -2.44 13.62
N PRO A 48 -12.91 -3.31 14.65
CA PRO A 48 -11.85 -4.22 15.07
C PRO A 48 -11.51 -5.27 14.00
N ASP A 49 -12.50 -5.69 13.22
CA ASP A 49 -12.33 -6.67 12.15
C ASP A 49 -11.85 -6.03 10.83
N ASN A 50 -11.62 -4.71 10.79
CA ASN A 50 -11.18 -3.97 9.61
C ASN A 50 -12.12 -4.20 8.40
N LEU A 51 -13.43 -4.28 8.64
CA LEU A 51 -14.46 -4.48 7.62
C LEU A 51 -14.52 -3.30 6.64
N PHE A 52 -14.19 -2.09 7.08
CA PHE A 52 -14.13 -0.89 6.25
C PHE A 52 -12.77 -0.71 5.56
N LEU A 53 -11.85 -1.66 5.70
CA LEU A 53 -10.54 -1.69 5.03
C LEU A 53 -9.70 -0.43 5.26
N TRP A 54 -9.80 0.16 6.46
CA TRP A 54 -9.06 1.37 6.83
C TRP A 54 -7.56 1.14 6.98
N ARG A 55 -7.12 -0.12 7.10
CA ARG A 55 -5.72 -0.53 6.95
C ARG A 55 -5.58 -1.70 5.98
N GLN A 56 -4.38 -1.86 5.41
CA GLN A 56 -4.07 -2.99 4.55
C GLN A 56 -4.28 -4.31 5.32
N SER A 57 -5.15 -5.17 4.80
CA SER A 57 -5.36 -6.51 5.34
C SER A 57 -4.14 -7.38 4.99
N LEU A 58 -3.30 -7.65 5.98
CA LEU A 58 -2.29 -8.70 5.87
C LEU A 58 -3.03 -10.04 5.96
N ALA A 59 -2.76 -10.97 5.03
CA ALA A 59 -3.49 -12.23 4.90
C ALA A 59 -3.77 -12.93 6.24
N PRO A 60 -4.93 -13.60 6.39
CA PRO A 60 -5.38 -14.20 7.65
C PRO A 60 -4.55 -15.46 7.96
N GLY A 61 -3.37 -15.26 8.55
CA GLY A 61 -2.51 -16.32 9.07
C GLY A 61 -1.67 -15.88 10.27
N SER A 62 -1.86 -14.65 10.76
CA SER A 62 -1.11 -14.08 11.89
C SER A 62 -2.00 -13.71 13.09
N ARG A 63 -3.23 -14.23 13.16
CA ARG A 63 -3.94 -14.30 14.45
C ARG A 63 -3.18 -15.30 15.32
N ALA A 64 -2.12 -14.80 15.96
CA ALA A 64 -1.63 -15.34 17.20
C ALA A 64 -2.83 -15.37 18.15
N THR A 65 -3.40 -16.57 18.32
CA THR A 65 -4.14 -16.91 19.52
C THR A 65 -3.19 -16.71 20.72
N PRO A 66 -3.72 -16.24 21.87
CA PRO A 66 -2.91 -16.06 23.07
C PRO A 66 -2.24 -17.36 23.53
#